data_AF-A0A377XGQ5-F1
#
_entry.id   AF-A0A377XGQ5-F1
#
_cell.length_a   1.000
_cell.length_b   1.000
_cell.length_c   1.000
_cell.angle_alpha   90.00
_cell.angle_beta   90.00
_cell.angle_gamma   90.00
#
_symmetry.space_group_name_H-M   'P 1'
#
loop_
_entity.id
_entity.type
_entity.pdbx_description
1 polymer ?
#
loop_
_entity_poly.entity_id
_entity_poly.type
_entity_poly.pdbx_seq_one_letter_code
_entity_poly.pdbx_strand_id
1 'polypeptide(L)'
;MKLYEIIDTINAEYGVNLQKATLEPIYRAEVARLFDSELEVIPGAQALLDAVSVPMCVVSNGPVSKMQHSLGRTGLLRHFTDRLYSGYDIQRWKPDPALMFHAAEAMQVKAENCILVDDSSAGAQSGIAAGMEVFYFCADPHNQPIDHPKVTTFTDLAELPALWQARGWDITR
;
A
#
# COMPACT_ATOMS: atom_id res chain seq x y z
N MET A 1 7.11 4.47 -6.95
CA MET A 1 8.14 5.52 -6.89
C MET A 1 9.18 5.15 -5.85
N LYS A 2 10.46 5.20 -6.23
CA LYS A 2 11.61 4.98 -5.37
C LYS A 2 11.90 6.23 -4.54
N LEU A 3 12.50 6.07 -3.36
CA LEU A 3 12.93 7.22 -2.55
C LEU A 3 13.87 8.15 -3.34
N TYR A 4 14.77 7.59 -4.14
CA TYR A 4 15.69 8.39 -4.97
C TYR A 4 14.97 9.22 -6.02
N GLU A 5 13.87 8.72 -6.59
CA GLU A 5 13.04 9.48 -7.54
C GLU A 5 12.34 10.65 -6.81
N ILE A 6 11.89 10.44 -5.56
CA ILE A 6 11.33 11.52 -4.73
C ILE A 6 12.37 12.61 -4.49
N ILE A 7 13.61 12.22 -4.15
CA ILE A 7 14.71 13.17 -3.93
C ILE A 7 15.01 13.95 -5.23
N ASP A 8 14.97 13.28 -6.38
CA ASP A 8 15.13 13.95 -7.69
C ASP A 8 14.01 14.96 -7.95
N THR A 9 12.76 14.60 -7.68
CA THR A 9 11.62 15.52 -7.80
C THR A 9 11.78 16.74 -6.90
N ILE A 10 12.14 16.55 -5.63
CA ILE A 10 12.36 17.65 -4.68
C ILE A 10 13.51 18.56 -5.14
N ASN A 11 14.61 17.98 -5.61
CA ASN A 11 15.74 18.75 -6.16
C ASN A 11 15.29 19.64 -7.33
N ALA A 12 14.50 19.08 -8.26
CA ALA A 12 14.01 19.80 -9.41
C ALA A 12 12.98 20.89 -9.05
N GLU A 13 12.03 20.57 -8.17
CA GLU A 13 10.93 21.47 -7.80
C GLU A 13 11.39 22.66 -6.96
N TYR A 14 12.31 22.43 -6.02
CA TYR A 14 12.78 23.45 -5.09
C TYR A 14 14.15 24.05 -5.46
N GLY A 15 14.76 23.62 -6.56
CA GLY A 15 16.07 24.12 -7.01
C GLY A 15 17.20 23.79 -6.03
N VAL A 16 17.11 22.67 -5.32
CA VAL A 16 18.10 22.20 -4.34
C VAL A 16 18.95 21.06 -4.90
N ASN A 17 20.05 20.72 -4.21
CA ASN A 17 20.95 19.63 -4.62
C ASN A 17 21.23 18.66 -3.46
N LEU A 18 20.16 18.01 -3.00
CA LEU A 18 20.20 17.00 -1.96
C LEU A 18 20.91 15.74 -2.47
N GLN A 19 21.98 15.35 -1.79
CA GLN A 19 22.75 14.16 -2.13
C GLN A 19 22.02 12.90 -1.62
N LYS A 20 21.58 12.06 -2.55
CA LYS A 20 20.81 10.83 -2.29
C LYS A 20 21.45 9.93 -1.23
N ALA A 21 22.74 9.62 -1.39
CA ALA A 21 23.48 8.73 -0.49
C ALA A 21 23.59 9.29 0.94
N THR A 22 23.56 10.62 1.08
CA THR A 22 23.57 11.29 2.39
C THR A 22 22.16 11.35 2.99
N LEU A 23 21.16 11.68 2.17
CA LEU A 23 19.80 11.94 2.65
C LEU A 23 19.01 10.67 2.95
N GLU A 24 19.19 9.60 2.16
CA GLU A 24 18.46 8.34 2.37
C GLU A 24 18.58 7.79 3.81
N PRO A 25 19.79 7.59 4.38
CA PRO A 25 19.90 7.05 5.74
C PRO A 25 19.26 7.97 6.78
N ILE A 26 19.39 9.30 6.60
CA ILE A 26 18.77 10.30 7.50
C ILE A 26 17.25 10.19 7.44
N TYR A 27 16.67 10.19 6.24
CA TYR A 27 15.23 10.06 6.04
C TYR A 27 14.70 8.76 6.65
N ARG A 28 15.38 7.63 6.41
CA ARG A 28 14.94 6.34 6.95
C ARG A 28 15.00 6.31 8.48
N ALA A 29 16.04 6.89 9.08
CA ALA A 29 16.17 7.00 10.53
C ALA A 29 15.05 7.87 11.12
N GLU A 30 14.73 9.00 10.48
CA GLU A 30 13.65 9.87 10.95
C GLU A 30 12.28 9.22 10.81
N VAL A 31 11.99 8.53 9.70
CA VAL A 31 10.76 7.75 9.55
C VAL A 31 10.65 6.66 10.62
N ALA A 32 11.74 5.95 10.92
CA ALA A 32 11.74 4.95 11.98
C ALA A 32 11.48 5.57 13.36
N ARG A 33 12.08 6.73 13.66
CA ARG A 33 11.84 7.48 14.89
C ARG A 33 10.37 7.90 15.00
N LEU A 34 9.79 8.45 13.93
CA LEU A 34 8.39 8.84 13.88
C LEU A 34 7.44 7.64 14.03
N PHE A 35 7.80 6.48 13.47
CA PHE A 35 7.04 5.25 13.71
C PHE A 35 7.05 4.81 15.17
N ASP A 36 8.12 5.09 15.91
CA ASP A 36 8.21 4.77 17.33
C ASP A 36 7.42 5.73 18.23
N SER A 37 7.28 6.99 17.84
CA SER A 37 6.67 8.03 18.69
C SER A 37 5.28 8.49 18.28
N GLU A 38 4.93 8.41 17.00
CA GLU A 38 3.79 9.15 16.41
C GLU A 38 2.90 8.31 15.49
N LEU A 39 3.27 7.06 15.17
CA LEU A 39 2.46 6.23 14.28
C LEU A 39 1.17 5.75 14.96
N GLU A 40 0.04 6.10 14.34
CA GLU A 40 -1.29 5.69 14.76
C GLU A 40 -1.95 4.74 13.75
N VAL A 41 -2.92 3.97 14.25
CA VAL A 41 -3.76 3.10 13.41
C VAL A 41 -4.82 3.95 12.73
N ILE A 42 -5.01 3.77 11.42
CA ILE A 42 -6.13 4.39 10.69
C ILE A 42 -7.45 3.93 11.32
N PRO A 43 -8.40 4.84 11.64
CA PRO A 43 -9.69 4.46 12.19
C PRO A 43 -10.36 3.35 11.38
N GLY A 44 -10.88 2.33 12.07
CA GLY A 44 -11.53 1.18 11.45
C GLY A 44 -10.60 0.08 10.93
N ALA A 45 -9.29 0.32 10.75
CA ALA A 45 -8.37 -0.66 10.16
C ALA A 45 -8.31 -1.99 10.94
N GLN A 46 -8.24 -1.92 12.27
CA GLN A 46 -8.18 -3.13 13.09
C GLN A 46 -9.47 -3.96 12.97
N ALA A 47 -10.63 -3.31 13.11
CA ALA A 47 -11.93 -3.98 13.02
C ALA A 47 -12.15 -4.59 11.62
N LEU A 48 -11.76 -3.88 10.57
CA LEU A 48 -11.82 -4.37 9.20
C LEU A 48 -10.95 -5.62 9.03
N LEU A 49 -9.67 -5.55 9.40
CA LEU A 49 -8.75 -6.68 9.24
C LEU A 49 -9.13 -7.89 10.09
N ASP A 50 -9.69 -7.68 11.29
CA ASP A 50 -10.22 -8.76 12.12
C ASP A 50 -11.47 -9.43 11.50
N ALA A 51 -12.24 -8.69 10.69
CA ALA A 51 -13.44 -9.21 10.01
C ALA A 51 -13.16 -9.91 8.68
N VAL A 52 -12.08 -9.57 7.97
CA VAL A 52 -11.77 -10.16 6.65
C VAL A 52 -11.59 -11.67 6.75
N SER A 53 -12.32 -12.41 5.92
CA SER A 53 -12.40 -13.88 5.96
C SER A 53 -11.53 -14.59 4.92
N VAL A 54 -10.90 -13.82 4.02
CA VAL A 54 -10.07 -14.32 2.92
C VAL A 54 -8.58 -14.11 3.18
N PRO A 55 -7.67 -14.80 2.46
CA PRO A 55 -6.24 -14.57 2.59
C PRO A 55 -5.86 -13.11 2.25
N MET A 56 -5.02 -12.52 3.09
CA MET A 56 -4.52 -11.15 2.91
C MET A 56 -3.00 -11.10 2.89
N CYS A 57 -2.46 -10.10 2.20
CA CYS A 57 -1.04 -9.78 2.18
C CYS A 57 -0.84 -8.26 2.08
N VAL A 58 0.38 -7.78 2.33
CA VAL A 58 0.75 -6.38 2.09
C VAL A 58 1.75 -6.32 0.93
N VAL A 59 1.52 -5.39 0.01
CA VAL A 59 2.44 -5.05 -1.08
C VAL A 59 2.93 -3.61 -0.90
N SER A 60 4.24 -3.39 -0.88
CA SER A 60 4.81 -2.05 -0.69
C SER A 60 6.00 -1.76 -1.58
N ASN A 61 6.12 -0.49 -2.01
CA ASN A 61 7.36 0.02 -2.60
C ASN A 61 8.49 0.17 -1.57
N GLY A 62 8.20 0.12 -0.26
CA GLY A 62 9.16 0.18 0.83
C GLY A 62 9.74 -1.19 1.19
N PRO A 63 10.88 -1.26 1.90
CA PRO A 63 11.50 -2.53 2.29
C PRO A 63 10.64 -3.29 3.31
N VAL A 64 10.79 -4.62 3.36
CA VAL A 64 10.06 -5.49 4.31
C VAL A 64 10.25 -5.06 5.77
N SER A 65 11.47 -4.66 6.15
CA SER A 65 11.76 -4.16 7.50
C SER A 65 10.91 -2.94 7.90
N LYS A 66 10.60 -2.04 6.96
CA LYS A 66 9.71 -0.90 7.20
C LYS A 66 8.27 -1.37 7.47
N MET A 67 7.77 -2.33 6.68
CA MET A 67 6.43 -2.89 6.87
C MET A 67 6.32 -3.62 8.21
N GLN A 68 7.31 -4.43 8.57
CA GLN A 68 7.36 -5.12 9.86
C GLN A 68 7.37 -4.14 11.03
N HIS A 69 8.14 -3.05 10.91
CA HIS A 69 8.20 -2.01 11.95
C HIS A 69 6.85 -1.31 12.14
N SER A 70 6.24 -0.79 11.06
CA SER A 70 4.97 -0.06 11.16
C SER A 70 3.81 -0.96 11.59
N LEU A 71 3.69 -2.15 11.01
CA LEU A 71 2.65 -3.12 11.37
C LEU A 71 2.87 -3.70 12.77
N GLY A 72 4.13 -3.84 13.21
CA GLY A 72 4.46 -4.28 14.56
C GLY A 72 4.06 -3.26 15.61
N ARG A 73 4.35 -1.98 15.38
CA ARG A 73 3.97 -0.86 16.26
C ARG A 73 2.46 -0.72 16.41
N THR A 74 1.71 -0.97 15.35
CA THR A 74 0.25 -0.90 15.32
C THR A 74 -0.43 -2.18 15.77
N GLY A 75 0.33 -3.25 16.06
CA GLY A 75 -0.21 -4.58 16.38
C GLY A 75 -0.87 -5.31 15.21
N LEU A 76 -0.89 -4.72 14.00
CA LEU A 76 -1.54 -5.26 12.81
C LEU A 76 -0.72 -6.36 12.12
N LEU A 77 0.56 -6.50 12.45
CA LEU A 77 1.46 -7.49 11.81
C LEU A 77 0.93 -8.92 11.89
N ARG A 78 0.18 -9.26 12.95
CA ARG A 78 -0.43 -10.59 13.14
C ARG A 78 -1.32 -11.05 11.98
N HIS A 79 -1.86 -10.11 11.20
CA HIS A 79 -2.69 -10.39 10.03
C HIS A 79 -1.87 -10.81 8.81
N PHE A 80 -0.60 -10.40 8.75
CA PHE A 80 0.23 -10.45 7.55
C PHE A 80 1.56 -11.17 7.73
N THR A 81 1.80 -11.82 8.87
CA THR A 81 3.07 -12.42 9.34
C THR A 81 4.18 -12.55 8.28
N ASP A 82 4.08 -13.54 7.38
CA ASP A 82 5.09 -13.81 6.34
C ASP A 82 4.63 -13.40 4.93
N ARG A 83 3.56 -12.62 4.84
CA ARG A 83 2.86 -12.20 3.61
C ARG A 83 3.09 -10.72 3.34
N LEU A 84 4.36 -10.32 3.38
CA LEU A 84 4.83 -8.96 3.14
C LEU A 84 5.71 -8.96 1.90
N TYR A 85 5.24 -8.36 0.81
CA TYR A 85 5.91 -8.38 -0.49
C TYR A 85 6.44 -6.99 -0.82
N SER A 86 7.76 -6.87 -0.96
CA SER A 86 8.42 -5.60 -1.25
C SER A 86 8.83 -5.48 -2.71
N GLY A 87 8.70 -4.27 -3.26
CA GLY A 87 9.33 -3.94 -4.54
C GLY A 87 10.86 -4.05 -4.53
N TYR A 88 11.48 -4.03 -3.34
CA TYR A 88 12.92 -4.29 -3.19
C TYR A 88 13.26 -5.78 -3.42
N ASP A 89 12.37 -6.70 -3.11
CA ASP A 89 12.63 -8.15 -3.21
C ASP A 89 12.72 -8.58 -4.68
N ILE A 90 11.90 -7.96 -5.53
CA ILE A 90 11.81 -8.27 -6.97
C ILE A 90 12.40 -7.19 -7.88
N GLN A 91 12.95 -6.11 -7.30
CA GLN A 91 13.50 -4.96 -8.03
C GLN A 91 12.49 -4.32 -9.01
N ARG A 92 11.22 -4.25 -8.62
CA ARG A 92 10.10 -3.66 -9.39
C ARG A 92 9.20 -2.87 -8.45
N TRP A 93 8.80 -1.66 -8.84
CA TRP A 93 8.04 -0.74 -8.00
C TRP A 93 6.78 -0.27 -8.71
N LYS A 94 5.69 -0.12 -7.96
CA LYS A 94 4.44 0.49 -8.42
C LYS A 94 4.77 1.85 -9.08
N PRO A 95 4.24 2.18 -10.27
CA PRO A 95 3.04 1.60 -10.90
C PRO A 95 3.25 0.33 -11.76
N ASP A 96 4.47 -0.23 -11.85
CA ASP A 96 4.69 -1.53 -12.51
C ASP A 96 3.81 -2.61 -11.85
N PRO A 97 3.04 -3.43 -12.59
CA PRO A 97 2.16 -4.47 -12.02
C PRO A 97 2.91 -5.71 -11.52
N ALA A 98 4.23 -5.84 -11.76
CA ALA A 98 4.99 -7.03 -11.39
C ALA A 98 4.89 -7.40 -9.91
N LEU A 99 4.81 -6.41 -9.00
CA LEU A 99 4.65 -6.67 -7.57
C LEU A 99 3.28 -7.29 -7.24
N MET A 100 2.24 -6.91 -7.96
CA MET A 100 0.90 -7.47 -7.80
C MET A 100 0.85 -8.94 -8.25
N PHE A 101 1.46 -9.25 -9.39
CA PHE A 101 1.57 -10.62 -9.88
C PHE A 101 2.42 -11.49 -8.95
N HIS A 102 3.54 -10.97 -8.47
CA HIS A 102 4.40 -11.67 -7.53
C HIS A 102 3.67 -12.03 -6.23
N ALA A 103 2.93 -11.08 -5.65
CA ALA A 103 2.14 -11.32 -4.44
C ALA A 103 1.02 -12.34 -4.70
N ALA A 104 0.29 -12.22 -5.81
CA ALA A 104 -0.78 -13.15 -6.17
C ALA A 104 -0.25 -14.58 -6.37
N GLU A 105 0.87 -14.74 -7.07
CA GLU A 105 1.54 -16.03 -7.29
C GLU A 105 1.98 -16.66 -5.97
N ALA A 106 2.64 -15.90 -5.09
CA ALA A 106 3.06 -16.38 -3.77
C ALA A 106 1.87 -16.75 -2.87
N MET A 107 0.74 -16.07 -3.05
CA MET A 107 -0.54 -16.36 -2.38
C MET A 107 -1.35 -17.47 -3.07
N GLN A 108 -0.85 -18.04 -4.17
CA GLN A 108 -1.48 -19.10 -4.97
C GLN A 108 -2.88 -18.73 -5.48
N VAL A 109 -3.08 -17.45 -5.80
CA VAL A 109 -4.33 -16.91 -6.35
C VAL A 109 -4.04 -16.19 -7.67
N LYS A 110 -5.02 -16.12 -8.55
CA LYS A 110 -4.89 -15.29 -9.76
C LYS A 110 -5.08 -13.82 -9.40
N ALA A 111 -4.32 -12.94 -10.04
CA ALA A 111 -4.46 -11.49 -9.86
C ALA A 111 -5.90 -11.00 -10.13
N GLU A 112 -6.59 -11.56 -11.14
CA GLU A 112 -7.98 -11.24 -11.46
C GLU A 112 -9.00 -11.56 -10.33
N ASN A 113 -8.63 -12.43 -9.40
CA ASN A 113 -9.44 -12.79 -8.22
C ASN A 113 -9.00 -12.03 -6.95
N CYS A 114 -8.09 -11.07 -7.09
CA CYS A 114 -7.61 -10.26 -5.98
C CYS A 114 -8.30 -8.89 -5.98
N ILE A 115 -8.50 -8.38 -4.78
CA ILE A 115 -8.89 -7.00 -4.54
C ILE A 115 -7.66 -6.26 -4.03
N LEU A 116 -7.37 -5.08 -4.58
CA LEU A 116 -6.33 -4.20 -4.09
C LEU A 116 -6.97 -3.05 -3.30
N VAL A 117 -6.53 -2.84 -2.07
CA VAL A 117 -6.79 -1.61 -1.30
C VAL A 117 -5.48 -0.83 -1.22
N ASP A 118 -5.43 0.40 -1.73
CA ASP A 118 -4.22 1.22 -1.76
C ASP A 118 -4.59 2.71 -1.63
N ASP A 119 -3.70 3.51 -1.04
CA ASP A 119 -3.86 4.95 -0.84
C ASP A 119 -3.03 5.79 -1.82
N SER A 120 -2.28 5.14 -2.72
CA SER A 120 -1.41 5.82 -3.67
C SER A 120 -1.89 5.66 -5.11
N SER A 121 -1.80 6.75 -5.89
CA SER A 121 -2.09 6.71 -7.33
C SER A 121 -1.21 5.66 -8.06
N ALA A 122 0.06 5.54 -7.67
CA ALA A 122 0.95 4.52 -8.20
C ALA A 122 0.47 3.09 -7.91
N GLY A 123 -0.05 2.82 -6.70
CA GLY A 123 -0.61 1.52 -6.35
C GLY A 123 -1.91 1.22 -7.07
N ALA A 124 -2.81 2.19 -7.15
CA ALA A 124 -4.03 2.05 -7.94
C ALA A 124 -3.73 1.72 -9.42
N GLN A 125 -2.79 2.43 -10.05
CA GLN A 125 -2.33 2.14 -11.42
C GLN A 125 -1.73 0.73 -11.56
N SER A 126 -0.95 0.29 -10.58
CA SER A 126 -0.37 -1.06 -10.56
C SER A 126 -1.46 -2.15 -10.49
N GLY A 127 -2.49 -1.95 -9.66
CA GLY A 127 -3.64 -2.85 -9.59
C GLY A 127 -4.45 -2.90 -10.88
N ILE A 128 -4.72 -1.73 -11.47
CA ILE A 128 -5.40 -1.62 -12.77
C ILE A 128 -4.64 -2.40 -13.85
N ALA A 129 -3.32 -2.19 -13.95
CA ALA A 129 -2.48 -2.88 -14.92
C ALA A 129 -2.38 -4.40 -14.67
N ALA A 130 -2.59 -4.84 -13.42
CA ALA A 130 -2.69 -6.25 -13.05
C ALA A 130 -4.09 -6.86 -13.26
N GLY A 131 -5.09 -6.06 -13.67
CA GLY A 131 -6.47 -6.50 -13.87
C GLY A 131 -7.31 -6.63 -12.59
N MET A 132 -6.78 -6.18 -11.45
CA MET A 132 -7.43 -6.25 -10.14
C MET A 132 -8.58 -5.24 -10.03
N GLU A 133 -9.51 -5.52 -9.12
CA GLU A 133 -10.46 -4.50 -8.65
C GLU A 133 -9.77 -3.66 -7.57
N VAL A 134 -9.83 -2.35 -7.72
CA VAL A 134 -9.04 -1.40 -6.93
C VAL A 134 -9.97 -0.55 -6.07
N PHE A 135 -9.77 -0.62 -4.76
CA PHE A 135 -10.36 0.26 -3.78
C PHE A 135 -9.32 1.31 -3.41
N TYR A 136 -9.51 2.51 -3.94
CA TYR A 136 -8.55 3.60 -3.78
C TYR A 136 -8.96 4.46 -2.58
N PHE A 137 -8.15 4.38 -1.52
CA PHE A 137 -8.40 5.07 -0.26
C PHE A 137 -7.93 6.53 -0.36
N CYS A 138 -8.88 7.45 -0.48
CA CYS A 138 -8.65 8.88 -0.72
C CYS A 138 -8.93 9.74 0.52
N ALA A 139 -8.42 9.33 1.68
CA ALA A 139 -8.57 10.13 2.90
C ALA A 139 -7.63 11.36 2.93
N ASP A 140 -6.56 11.37 2.12
CA ASP A 140 -5.68 12.53 1.98
C ASP A 140 -6.21 13.45 0.85
N PRO A 141 -6.37 14.76 1.10
CA PRO A 141 -6.85 15.71 0.08
C PRO A 141 -5.95 15.81 -1.16
N HIS A 142 -4.71 15.34 -1.12
CA HIS A 142 -3.80 15.29 -2.26
C HIS A 142 -4.06 14.08 -3.18
N ASN A 143 -4.91 13.13 -2.78
CA ASN A 143 -5.31 12.02 -3.63
C ASN A 143 -6.12 12.52 -4.84
N GLN A 144 -5.47 12.55 -6.02
CA GLN A 144 -6.16 12.86 -7.27
C GLN A 144 -7.13 11.73 -7.65
N PRO A 145 -8.38 12.04 -8.04
CA PRO A 145 -9.32 11.04 -8.52
C PRO A 145 -8.78 10.24 -9.72
N ILE A 146 -9.12 8.96 -9.78
CA ILE A 146 -8.78 8.08 -10.91
C ILE A 146 -10.09 7.61 -11.54
N ASP A 147 -10.35 8.07 -12.76
CA ASP A 147 -11.51 7.63 -13.54
C ASP A 147 -11.17 6.32 -14.29
N HIS A 148 -11.64 5.20 -13.76
CA HIS A 148 -11.44 3.88 -14.34
C HIS A 148 -12.53 2.90 -13.87
N PRO A 149 -13.08 2.01 -14.74
CA PRO A 149 -14.20 1.13 -14.38
C PRO A 149 -13.92 0.14 -13.24
N LYS A 150 -12.64 -0.18 -13.02
CA LYS A 150 -12.17 -1.06 -11.92
C LYS A 150 -11.78 -0.33 -10.64
N VAL A 151 -11.94 0.99 -10.59
CA VAL A 151 -11.57 1.80 -9.41
C VAL A 151 -12.83 2.21 -8.67
N THR A 152 -12.85 1.97 -7.36
CA THR A 152 -13.84 2.50 -6.44
C THR A 152 -13.12 3.36 -5.40
N THR A 153 -13.38 4.66 -5.42
CA THR A 153 -12.84 5.60 -4.43
C THR A 153 -13.67 5.57 -3.15
N PHE A 154 -13.01 5.64 -2.01
CA PHE A 154 -13.65 5.72 -0.70
C PHE A 154 -12.75 6.47 0.30
N THR A 155 -13.28 6.93 1.43
CA THR A 155 -12.53 7.77 2.38
C THR A 155 -12.55 7.26 3.82
N ASP A 156 -13.35 6.23 4.12
CA ASP A 156 -13.41 5.56 5.42
C ASP A 156 -13.33 4.04 5.25
N LEU A 157 -12.41 3.38 5.97
CA LEU A 157 -12.26 1.92 5.94
C LEU A 157 -13.52 1.16 6.35
N ALA A 158 -14.42 1.79 7.12
CA ALA A 158 -15.72 1.22 7.48
C ALA A 158 -16.67 1.06 6.28
N GLU A 159 -16.42 1.73 5.15
CA GLU A 159 -17.22 1.62 3.93
C GLU A 159 -16.94 0.32 3.16
N LEU A 160 -15.72 -0.23 3.29
CA LEU A 160 -15.25 -1.35 2.47
C LEU A 160 -16.15 -2.59 2.50
N PRO A 161 -16.65 -3.07 3.66
CA PRO A 161 -17.57 -4.21 3.69
C PRO A 161 -18.81 -4.01 2.83
N ALA A 162 -19.44 -2.83 2.90
CA ALA A 162 -20.62 -2.52 2.10
C ALA A 162 -20.28 -2.40 0.60
N LEU A 163 -19.14 -1.79 0.28
CA LEU A 163 -18.68 -1.65 -1.10
C LEU A 163 -18.32 -3.02 -1.73
N TRP A 164 -17.71 -3.93 -0.97
CA TRP A 164 -17.43 -5.29 -1.40
C TRP A 164 -18.72 -6.08 -1.63
N GLN A 165 -19.68 -6.00 -0.71
CA GLN A 165 -20.99 -6.63 -0.87
C GLN A 165 -21.75 -6.10 -2.10
N ALA A 166 -21.68 -4.79 -2.38
CA ALA A 166 -22.30 -4.19 -3.57
C ALA A 166 -21.69 -4.72 -4.88
N ARG A 167 -20.45 -5.23 -4.84
CA ARG A 167 -19.79 -5.92 -5.96
C ARG A 167 -20.03 -7.45 -5.95
N GLY A 168 -20.80 -7.96 -5.00
CA GLY A 168 -21.11 -9.38 -4.85
C GLY A 168 -20.03 -10.18 -4.11
N TRP A 169 -19.13 -9.52 -3.38
CA TRP A 169 -18.11 -10.20 -2.58
C TRP A 169 -18.49 -10.26 -1.10
N ASP A 170 -18.54 -11.48 -0.58
CA ASP A 170 -18.75 -11.77 0.84
C ASP A 170 -17.42 -12.20 1.47
N ILE A 171 -16.59 -11.20 1.80
CA ILE A 171 -15.21 -11.42 2.25
C ILE A 171 -14.94 -10.87 3.67
N THR A 172 -15.99 -10.53 4.39
CA THR A 172 -15.97 -10.09 5.80
C THR A 172 -17.04 -10.83 6.59
N ARG A 173 -16.78 -11.17 7.85
CA ARG A 173 -17.72 -11.88 8.75
C ARG A 173 -18.51 -10.95 9.65
#